data_AF-A0A6I4YF37-F1
#
_entry.id   AF-A0A6I4YF37-F1
#
_cell.length_a   1.000
_cell.length_b   1.000
_cell.length_c   1.000
_cell.angle_alpha   90.00
_cell.angle_beta   90.00
_cell.angle_gamma   90.00
#
_symmetry.space_group_name_H-M   'P 1'
#
loop_
_entity.id
_entity.type
_entity.pdbx_description
1 polymer ?
#
loop_
_entity_poly.entity_id
_entity_poly.type
_entity_poly.pdbx_seq_one_letter_code
_entity_poly.pdbx_strand_id
1 'polypeptide(L)' 'LAAAPDGSVWVSDPSAGTLLRVADGAAAQVTLGGAARALTVTPDGRVWFELGGQLITLD' A
#
# COMPACT_ATOMS: atom_id res chain seq x y z
N LEU A 1 -4.91 1.78 5.94
CA LEU A 1 -3.46 1.98 6.20
C LEU A 1 -2.93 0.79 6.97
N ALA A 2 -1.65 0.46 6.82
CA ALA A 2 -0.99 -0.62 7.54
C ALA A 2 0.44 -0.23 7.90
N ALA A 3 0.90 -0.62 9.09
CA ALA A 3 2.30 -0.48 9.48
C ALA A 3 3.12 -1.64 8.91
N ALA A 4 4.34 -1.37 8.48
CA ALA A 4 5.30 -2.34 8.00
C ALA A 4 6.37 -2.65 9.07
N PRO A 5 6.99 -3.85 9.05
CA PRO A 5 8.05 -4.22 9.99
C PRO A 5 9.30 -3.31 9.95
N ASP A 6 9.54 -2.64 8.83
CA ASP A 6 10.64 -1.67 8.66
C ASP A 6 10.34 -0.29 9.26
N GLY A 7 9.20 -0.12 9.93
CA GLY A 7 8.76 1.15 10.50
C GLY A 7 8.06 2.08 9.52
N SER A 8 7.96 1.72 8.24
CA SER A 8 7.16 2.49 7.27
C SER A 8 5.66 2.28 7.45
N VAL A 9 4.86 3.20 6.93
CA VAL A 9 3.39 3.08 6.89
C VAL A 9 2.94 3.10 5.44
N TRP A 10 2.12 2.13 5.08
CA TRP A 10 1.47 2.06 3.78
C TRP A 10 0.03 2.57 3.88
N VAL A 11 -0.34 3.46 2.97
CA VAL A 11 -1.67 4.06 2.88
C VAL A 11 -2.21 3.88 1.47
N SER A 12 -3.44 3.44 1.34
CA SER A 12 -4.17 3.46 0.07
C SER A 12 -4.84 4.81 -0.12
N ASP A 13 -4.68 5.42 -1.29
CA ASP A 13 -5.49 6.54 -1.76
C ASP A 13 -6.34 6.06 -2.95
N PRO A 14 -7.58 5.60 -2.69
CA PRO A 14 -8.46 5.11 -3.76
C PRO A 14 -8.90 6.22 -4.73
N SER A 15 -8.86 7.48 -4.30
CA SER A 15 -9.28 8.62 -5.14
C SER A 15 -8.22 9.00 -6.17
N ALA A 16 -6.95 8.92 -5.79
CA ALA A 16 -5.82 9.07 -6.70
C ALA A 16 -5.46 7.77 -7.44
N GLY A 17 -5.98 6.63 -6.98
CA GLY A 17 -5.62 5.31 -7.51
C GLY A 17 -4.16 4.95 -7.19
N THR A 18 -3.72 5.20 -5.95
CA THR A 18 -2.31 5.05 -5.56
C THR A 18 -2.16 4.35 -4.21
N LEU A 19 -0.97 3.80 -3.97
CA LEU A 19 -0.46 3.52 -2.63
C LEU A 19 0.61 4.56 -2.28
N LEU A 20 0.66 4.95 -1.02
CA LEU A 20 1.69 5.79 -0.45
C LEU A 20 2.49 4.97 0.56
N ARG A 21 3.82 4.93 0.41
CA ARG A 21 4.75 4.47 1.44
C ARG A 21 5.33 5.68 2.14
N VAL A 22 5.02 5.83 3.43
CA VAL A 22 5.56 6.90 4.27
C VAL A 22 6.68 6.33 5.15
N ALA A 23 7.87 6.89 5.04
CA ALA A 23 9.04 6.52 5.85
C ALA A 23 9.90 7.77 6.09
N ASP A 24 10.45 7.92 7.30
CA ASP A 24 11.34 9.03 7.66
C ASP A 24 10.79 10.43 7.34
N GLY A 25 9.46 10.60 7.47
CA GLY A 25 8.78 11.86 7.18
C GLY A 25 8.59 12.17 5.68
N ALA A 26 9.00 11.27 4.78
CA ALA A 26 8.81 11.38 3.35
C ALA A 26 7.77 10.37 2.83
N ALA A 27 7.05 10.74 1.78
CA ALA A 27 6.09 9.87 1.11
C ALA A 27 6.57 9.52 -0.31
N ALA A 28 6.55 8.23 -0.64
CA ALA A 28 6.72 7.73 -2.00
C ALA A 28 5.39 7.17 -2.52
N GLN A 29 5.05 7.46 -3.76
CA GLN A 29 3.80 7.06 -4.39
C GLN A 29 4.01 5.90 -5.37
N VAL A 30 3.11 4.93 -5.32
CA VAL A 30 2.96 3.87 -6.32
C VAL A 30 1.61 4.05 -7.01
N THR A 31 1.64 4.33 -8.31
CA THR A 31 0.41 4.42 -9.11
C THR A 31 -0.15 3.04 -9.38
N LEU A 32 -1.46 2.89 -9.18
CA LEU A 32 -2.21 1.69 -9.49
C LEU A 32 -3.08 1.91 -10.72
N GLY A 33 -3.52 0.82 -11.34
CA GLY A 33 -4.55 0.84 -12.38
C GLY A 33 -5.98 0.94 -11.86
N GLY A 34 -6.18 1.32 -10.59
CA GLY A 34 -7.50 1.36 -9.96
C GLY A 34 -7.50 1.77 -8.48
N ALA A 35 -8.67 1.67 -7.86
CA ALA A 35 -8.90 2.11 -6.49
C ALA A 35 -8.70 0.97 -5.48
N ALA A 36 -7.54 0.93 -4.82
CA ALA A 36 -7.31 0.00 -3.72
C ALA A 36 -7.98 0.49 -2.44
N ARG A 37 -8.83 -0.33 -1.80
CA ARG A 37 -9.60 0.08 -0.61
C ARG A 37 -9.13 -0.56 0.69
N ALA A 38 -8.39 -1.66 0.58
CA ALA A 38 -7.84 -2.38 1.71
C ALA A 38 -6.40 -2.81 1.40
N LEU A 39 -5.56 -2.80 2.42
CA LEU A 39 -4.19 -3.29 2.34
C LEU A 39 -3.72 -3.85 3.68
N THR A 40 -2.72 -4.71 3.64
CA THR A 40 -1.98 -5.21 4.79
C THR A 40 -0.50 -5.39 4.43
N VAL A 41 0.35 -5.49 5.44
CA VAL A 41 1.77 -5.80 5.27
C VAL A 41 2.08 -7.07 6.06
N THR A 42 2.71 -8.05 5.42
CA THR A 42 3.11 -9.29 6.06
C THR A 42 4.40 -9.11 6.87
N PRO A 43 4.73 -10.04 7.81
CA PRO A 43 5.93 -9.93 8.63
C PRO A 43 7.25 -9.92 7.85
N ASP A 44 7.26 -10.43 6.61
CA ASP A 44 8.40 -10.37 5.69
C ASP A 44 8.43 -9.07 4.85
N GLY A 45 7.52 -8.12 5.11
CA GLY A 45 7.50 -6.79 4.48
C GLY A 45 6.70 -6.69 3.19
N ARG A 46 6.09 -7.77 2.69
CA ARG A 46 5.28 -7.71 1.47
C ARG A 46 3.96 -6.97 1.69
N VAL A 47 3.61 -6.12 0.75
CA VAL A 47 2.35 -5.35 0.77
C VAL A 47 1.32 -6.10 -0.06
N TRP A 48 0.21 -6.45 0.57
CA TRP A 48 -0.95 -7.04 -0.09
C TRP A 48 -2.09 -6.04 -0.08
N PHE A 49 -2.80 -5.91 -1.20
CA PHE A 49 -3.91 -4.97 -1.32
C PHE A 49 -5.01 -5.52 -2.22
N GLU A 50 -6.23 -5.08 -1.96
CA GLU A 50 -7.37 -5.38 -2.82
C GLU A 50 -7.44 -4.34 -3.94
N LEU A 51 -7.63 -4.80 -5.18
CA LEU A 51 -7.83 -3.94 -6.35
C LEU A 51 -8.87 -4.59 -7.29
N GLY A 52 -10.02 -3.93 -7.46
CA GLY A 52 -11.06 -4.41 -8.38
C GLY A 52 -11.62 -5.80 -8.04
N GLY A 53 -11.66 -6.14 -6.76
CA GLY A 53 -12.11 -7.45 -6.25
C GLY A 53 -11.03 -8.53 -6.23
N GLN A 54 -9.78 -8.20 -6.57
CA GLN A 54 -8.66 -9.14 -6.55
C GLN A 54 -7.65 -8.79 -5.46
N LEU A 55 -7.06 -9.81 -4.84
CA LEU A 55 -5.94 -9.65 -3.92
C LEU A 55 -4.63 -9.66 -4.72
N ILE A 56 -3.89 -8.56 -4.67
CA ILE A 56 -2.64 -8.33 -5.40
C ILE A 56 -1.52 -8.10 -4.38
N THR A 57 -0.31 -8.58 -4.69
CA THR A 57 0.90 -8.23 -3.94
C THR A 57 1.68 -7.17 -4.69
N LEU A 58 2.29 -6.25 -3.96
CA LEU A 58 3.39 -5.45 -4.49
C LEU A 58 4.65 -6.31 -4.49
N ASP A 59 5.33 -6.36 -5.62
CA ASP A 59 6.62 -7.01 -5.85
C ASP A 59 7.82 -6.06 -5.62
#